data_AF-A0A914V638-F1
#
_entry.id   AF-A0A914V638-F1
#
_cell.length_a   1.000
_cell.length_b   1.000
_cell.length_c   1.000
_cell.angle_alpha   90.00
_cell.angle_beta   90.00
_cell.angle_gamma   90.00
#
_symmetry.space_group_name_H-M   'P 1'
#
loop_
_entity.id
_entity.type
_entity.pdbx_description
1 polymer ?
#
loop_
_entity_poly.entity_id
_entity_poly.type
_entity_poly.pdbx_seq_one_letter_code
_entity_poly.pdbx_strand_id
1 'polypeptide(L)'
;ITGSNKGIGYGIVKSLCQQLAGGIVYLTARNPDLGHKAIASLKEELTADEHAKLRFHQLDITDEASAIKLRDHLKHEHDGLDILVNNAGVVFTEAATEPFDKQAVVTIDINYCGTKKFCKVIFPLLRSHSRIICCSENLTVAEVDDFIENSTKYAKEGTQQKHGYPKSSYSSYSVSKAAEIALTFIQHRQALKDSRNDIVINAVSLLVFSVLN
;
A
#
# COMPACT_ATOMS: atom_id res chain seq x y z
N ILE A 1 5.10 4.27 -5.98
CA ILE A 1 4.72 2.94 -5.43
C ILE A 1 5.09 2.93 -3.95
N THR A 2 4.19 2.55 -3.04
CA THR A 2 4.48 2.52 -1.59
C THR A 2 5.21 1.24 -1.17
N GLY A 3 6.20 1.34 -0.28
CA GLY A 3 6.89 0.18 0.31
C GLY A 3 7.60 -0.73 -0.71
N SER A 4 8.30 -0.13 -1.68
CA SER A 4 8.82 -0.82 -2.86
C SER A 4 10.32 -1.12 -2.85
N ASN A 5 10.99 -1.05 -1.69
CA ASN A 5 12.40 -1.42 -1.59
C ASN A 5 12.67 -2.94 -1.63
N LYS A 6 11.64 -3.80 -1.65
CA LYS A 6 11.76 -5.25 -1.74
C LYS A 6 10.46 -5.91 -2.23
N GLY A 7 10.51 -7.20 -2.52
CA GLY A 7 9.35 -8.04 -2.80
C GLY A 7 8.54 -7.56 -4.01
N ILE A 8 7.21 -7.67 -3.91
CA ILE A 8 6.29 -7.32 -4.99
C ILE A 8 6.46 -5.86 -5.43
N GLY A 9 6.55 -4.92 -4.49
CA GLY A 9 6.71 -3.50 -4.81
C GLY A 9 7.96 -3.19 -5.63
N TYR A 10 9.06 -3.92 -5.39
CA TYR A 10 10.29 -3.83 -6.20
C TYR A 10 10.05 -4.31 -7.63
N GLY A 11 9.40 -5.46 -7.79
CA GLY A 11 9.02 -6.01 -9.10
C GLY A 11 8.08 -5.09 -9.88
N ILE A 12 7.12 -4.45 -9.20
CA ILE A 12 6.22 -3.46 -9.80
C ILE A 12 7.02 -2.25 -10.29
N VAL A 13 7.95 -1.72 -9.48
CA VAL A 13 8.82 -0.60 -9.90
C VAL A 13 9.61 -0.99 -11.15
N LYS A 14 10.24 -2.17 -11.16
CA LYS A 14 11.00 -2.66 -12.31
C LYS A 14 10.12 -2.75 -13.56
N SER A 15 8.96 -3.40 -13.45
CA SER A 15 8.03 -3.59 -14.56
C SER A 15 7.51 -2.26 -15.12
N LEU A 16 7.12 -1.32 -14.24
CA LEU A 16 6.68 0.01 -14.66
C LEU A 16 7.81 0.81 -15.30
N CYS A 17 9.04 0.70 -14.81
CA CYS A 17 10.19 1.33 -15.46
C CYS A 17 10.42 0.83 -16.88
N GLN A 18 10.21 -0.46 -17.13
CA GLN A 18 10.36 -1.07 -18.46
C GLN A 18 9.21 -0.70 -19.40
N GLN A 19 7.98 -0.58 -18.89
CA GLN A 19 6.79 -0.36 -19.71
C GLN A 19 6.47 1.11 -19.96
N LEU A 20 6.87 2.02 -19.07
CA LEU A 20 6.54 3.45 -19.14
C LEU A 20 7.72 4.27 -19.63
N ALA A 21 8.18 4.02 -20.86
CA ALA A 21 9.22 4.80 -21.51
C ALA A 21 8.92 6.31 -21.42
N GLY A 22 9.91 7.10 -20.99
CA GLY A 22 9.76 8.55 -20.79
C GLY A 22 8.98 8.97 -19.53
N GLY A 23 8.37 8.03 -18.79
CA GLY A 23 7.69 8.28 -17.53
C GLY A 23 8.65 8.50 -16.35
N ILE A 24 8.07 8.75 -15.16
CA ILE A 24 8.82 8.89 -13.91
C ILE A 24 8.24 7.91 -12.88
N VAL A 25 9.08 7.07 -12.31
CA VAL A 25 8.68 6.06 -11.33
C VAL A 25 9.35 6.34 -10.00
N TYR A 26 8.54 6.59 -8.97
CA TYR A 26 9.00 6.74 -7.59
C TYR A 26 8.98 5.41 -6.84
N LEU A 27 10.17 4.92 -6.51
CA LEU A 27 10.38 3.93 -5.46
C LEU A 27 10.32 4.64 -4.11
N THR A 28 9.54 4.11 -3.18
CA THR A 28 9.46 4.67 -1.83
C THR A 28 9.69 3.61 -0.78
N ALA A 29 10.31 4.03 0.32
CA ALA A 29 10.63 3.17 1.43
C ALA A 29 10.65 3.98 2.73
N ARG A 30 10.29 3.31 3.83
CA ARG A 30 10.37 3.93 5.16
C ARG A 30 11.82 4.23 5.54
N ASN A 31 12.71 3.27 5.30
CA ASN A 31 14.14 3.39 5.57
C ASN A 31 14.86 3.88 4.29
N PRO A 32 15.50 5.07 4.32
CA PRO A 32 16.22 5.61 3.17
C PRO A 32 17.34 4.73 2.65
N ASP A 33 18.13 4.11 3.54
CA ASP A 33 19.27 3.28 3.13
C ASP A 33 18.81 2.05 2.34
N LEU A 34 17.73 1.40 2.77
CA LEU A 34 17.12 0.29 2.04
C LEU A 34 16.53 0.76 0.70
N GLY A 35 15.97 1.98 0.66
CA GLY A 35 15.49 2.60 -0.57
C GLY A 35 16.61 2.85 -1.57
N HIS A 36 17.71 3.47 -1.13
CA HIS A 36 18.87 3.75 -1.97
C HIS A 36 19.56 2.47 -2.48
N LYS A 37 19.65 1.43 -1.64
CA LYS A 37 20.13 0.11 -2.08
C LYS A 37 19.25 -0.46 -3.20
N ALA A 38 17.93 -0.41 -3.04
CA ALA A 38 17.01 -0.90 -4.06
C ALA A 38 17.11 -0.10 -5.38
N ILE A 39 17.31 1.23 -5.31
CA ILE A 39 17.56 2.06 -6.50
C ILE A 39 18.84 1.63 -7.21
N ALA A 40 19.92 1.37 -6.48
CA ALA A 40 21.19 0.96 -7.07
C ALA A 40 21.02 -0.37 -7.82
N SER A 41 20.41 -1.38 -7.19
CA SER A 41 20.12 -2.67 -7.83
C SER A 41 19.23 -2.53 -9.06
N LEU A 42 18.16 -1.73 -8.99
CA LEU A 42 17.29 -1.50 -10.15
C LEU A 42 18.03 -0.82 -11.31
N LYS A 43 18.95 0.10 -11.04
CA LYS A 43 19.73 0.75 -12.09
C LYS A 43 20.68 -0.23 -12.80
N GLU A 44 21.23 -1.20 -12.08
CA GLU A 44 22.04 -2.28 -12.69
C GLU A 44 21.17 -3.21 -13.54
N GLU A 45 19.92 -3.47 -13.11
CA GLU A 45 18.98 -4.33 -13.84
C GLU A 45 18.30 -3.64 -15.04
N LEU A 46 18.22 -2.30 -15.02
CA LEU A 46 17.52 -1.47 -16.02
C LEU A 46 18.54 -0.78 -16.94
N THR A 47 19.14 -1.54 -17.86
CA THR A 47 20.26 -1.08 -18.70
C THR A 47 19.87 -0.38 -20.01
N ALA A 48 18.58 -0.30 -20.36
CA ALA A 48 18.14 0.32 -21.60
C ALA A 48 17.84 1.82 -21.42
N ASP A 49 18.23 2.62 -22.42
CA ASP A 49 18.04 4.08 -22.45
C ASP A 49 16.57 4.50 -22.58
N GLU A 50 15.68 3.58 -22.98
CA GLU A 50 14.25 3.83 -23.18
C GLU A 50 13.40 3.62 -21.90
N HIS A 51 14.01 3.39 -20.75
CA HIS A 51 13.27 3.17 -19.50
C HIS A 51 12.74 4.47 -18.86
N ALA A 52 11.72 4.32 -18.00
CA ALA A 52 11.24 5.40 -17.15
C ALA A 52 12.34 5.91 -16.21
N LYS A 53 12.31 7.21 -15.89
CA LYS A 53 13.21 7.82 -14.92
C LYS A 53 12.89 7.29 -13.52
N LEU A 54 13.78 6.47 -12.99
CA LEU A 54 13.71 5.98 -11.61
C LEU A 54 14.11 7.08 -10.61
N ARG A 55 13.27 7.28 -9.59
CA ARG A 55 13.48 8.25 -8.50
C ARG A 55 13.20 7.58 -7.15
N PHE A 56 13.85 8.11 -6.10
CA PHE A 56 13.57 7.73 -4.73
C PHE A 56 12.94 8.88 -3.97
N HIS A 57 12.00 8.55 -3.09
CA HIS A 57 11.56 9.45 -2.03
C HIS A 57 11.23 8.62 -0.78
N GLN A 58 11.63 9.10 0.40
CA GLN A 58 11.27 8.45 1.66
C GLN A 58 9.75 8.52 1.87
N LEU A 59 9.15 7.43 2.33
CA LEU A 59 7.75 7.40 2.71
C LEU A 59 7.53 6.39 3.85
N ASP A 60 6.99 6.87 4.96
CA ASP A 60 6.32 6.05 5.95
C ASP A 60 4.81 6.34 5.91
N ILE A 61 4.01 5.33 5.57
CA ILE A 61 2.56 5.50 5.42
C ILE A 61 1.84 5.70 6.75
N THR A 62 2.48 5.39 7.89
CA THR A 62 1.91 5.63 9.22
C THR A 62 2.22 7.02 9.76
N ASP A 63 3.17 7.75 9.15
CA ASP A 63 3.55 9.12 9.50
C ASP A 63 2.94 10.13 8.52
N GLU A 64 1.99 10.92 9.01
CA GLU A 64 1.32 11.96 8.22
C GLU A 64 2.31 13.03 7.72
N ALA A 65 3.34 13.37 8.50
CA ALA A 65 4.34 14.34 8.07
C ALA A 65 5.20 13.79 6.92
N SER A 66 5.53 12.49 6.94
CA SER A 66 6.19 11.82 5.81
C SER A 66 5.32 11.84 4.55
N ALA A 67 4.02 11.56 4.70
CA ALA A 67 3.06 11.63 3.59
C ALA A 67 2.93 13.05 3.00
N ILE A 68 2.86 14.08 3.85
CA ILE A 68 2.80 15.49 3.43
C ILE A 68 4.07 15.89 2.67
N LYS A 69 5.25 15.51 3.16
CA LYS A 69 6.51 15.78 2.45
C LYS A 69 6.52 15.19 1.05
N LEU A 70 6.08 13.94 0.89
CA LEU A 70 5.98 13.32 -0.43
C LEU A 70 4.96 14.05 -1.33
N ARG A 71 3.79 14.40 -0.79
CA ARG A 71 2.76 15.16 -1.53
C ARG A 71 3.31 16.48 -2.04
N ASP A 72 3.96 17.25 -1.17
CA ASP A 72 4.47 18.58 -1.51
C ASP A 72 5.64 18.48 -2.51
N HIS A 73 6.52 17.48 -2.34
CA HIS A 73 7.57 17.15 -3.31
C HIS A 73 6.98 16.84 -4.70
N LEU A 74 5.99 15.95 -4.78
CA LEU A 74 5.37 15.58 -6.05
C LEU A 74 4.58 16.74 -6.67
N LYS A 75 3.92 17.57 -5.85
CA LYS A 75 3.24 18.79 -6.32
C LYS A 75 4.24 19.78 -6.89
N HIS A 76 5.37 19.98 -6.22
CA HIS A 76 6.39 20.91 -6.68
C HIS A 76 7.05 20.45 -7.99
N GLU A 77 7.45 19.19 -8.07
CA GLU A 77 8.22 18.67 -9.21
C GLU A 77 7.36 18.40 -10.44
N HIS A 78 6.11 17.95 -10.23
CA HIS A 78 5.29 17.43 -11.33
C HIS A 78 3.94 18.14 -11.44
N ASP A 79 3.46 18.82 -10.41
CA ASP A 79 2.10 19.40 -10.32
C ASP A 79 0.97 18.37 -10.18
N GLY A 80 1.29 17.08 -9.98
CA GLY A 80 0.28 16.04 -9.79
C GLY A 80 0.84 14.62 -9.78
N LEU A 81 -0.08 13.65 -9.69
CA LEU A 81 0.21 12.21 -9.66
C LEU A 81 -0.74 11.46 -10.60
N ASP A 82 -0.20 10.60 -11.46
CA ASP A 82 -0.98 9.84 -12.46
C ASP A 82 -1.26 8.39 -12.02
N ILE A 83 -0.31 7.73 -11.36
CA ILE A 83 -0.45 6.33 -10.92
C ILE A 83 -0.02 6.19 -9.47
N LEU A 84 -0.95 5.74 -8.62
CA LEU A 84 -0.67 5.34 -7.24
C LEU A 84 -0.83 3.83 -7.08
N VAL A 85 0.20 3.19 -6.53
CA VAL A 85 0.16 1.77 -6.12
C VAL A 85 0.38 1.70 -4.61
N ASN A 86 -0.70 1.40 -3.87
CA ASN A 86 -0.69 1.14 -2.43
C ASN A 86 -0.26 -0.31 -2.18
N ASN A 87 1.06 -0.52 -2.10
CA ASN A 87 1.68 -1.85 -1.93
C ASN A 87 2.26 -2.06 -0.52
N ALA A 88 2.62 -0.99 0.20
CA ALA A 88 3.22 -1.09 1.52
C ALA A 88 2.36 -1.91 2.47
N GLY A 89 2.99 -2.88 3.14
CA GLY A 89 2.35 -3.69 4.17
C GLY A 89 3.36 -4.55 4.91
N VAL A 90 2.98 -4.99 6.10
CA VAL A 90 3.74 -5.91 6.94
C VAL A 90 2.91 -7.14 7.26
N VAL A 91 3.62 -8.24 7.50
CA VAL A 91 3.07 -9.50 7.99
C VAL A 91 4.08 -10.08 8.96
N PHE A 92 3.62 -10.54 10.12
CA PHE A 92 4.44 -11.33 11.02
C PHE A 92 4.52 -12.76 10.47
N THR A 93 5.73 -13.35 10.49
CA THR A 93 5.91 -14.74 10.05
C THR A 93 5.50 -15.69 11.17
N GLU A 94 5.35 -16.97 10.87
CA GLU A 94 5.06 -18.00 11.89
C GLU A 94 6.16 -18.13 12.96
N ALA A 95 7.36 -17.62 12.66
CA ALA A 95 8.50 -17.58 13.58
C ALA A 95 8.50 -16.34 14.51
N ALA A 96 7.54 -15.42 14.37
CA ALA A 96 7.43 -14.25 15.23
C ALA A 96 7.15 -14.67 16.68
N THR A 97 7.89 -14.08 17.63
CA THR A 97 7.81 -14.43 19.06
C THR A 97 6.92 -13.46 19.84
N GLU A 98 6.54 -12.34 19.22
CA GLU A 98 5.68 -11.34 19.80
C GLU A 98 4.27 -11.91 20.08
N PRO A 99 3.59 -11.49 21.16
CA PRO A 99 2.21 -11.87 21.41
C PRO A 99 1.27 -11.52 20.24
N PHE A 100 0.31 -12.39 19.95
CA PHE A 100 -0.58 -12.24 18.79
C PHE A 100 -1.37 -10.92 18.80
N ASP A 101 -1.79 -10.44 19.96
CA ASP A 101 -2.48 -9.14 20.10
C ASP A 101 -1.59 -7.97 19.64
N LYS A 102 -0.30 -8.03 19.93
CA LYS A 102 0.69 -7.04 19.46
C LYS A 102 0.90 -7.14 17.96
N GLN A 103 1.03 -8.37 17.44
CA GLN A 103 1.13 -8.60 16.00
C GLN A 103 -0.10 -8.05 15.26
N ALA A 104 -1.30 -8.26 15.81
CA ALA A 104 -2.56 -7.80 15.24
C ALA A 104 -2.65 -6.28 15.17
N VAL A 105 -2.41 -5.60 16.30
CA VAL A 105 -2.42 -4.13 16.37
C VAL A 105 -1.45 -3.51 15.37
N VAL A 106 -0.20 -4.00 15.31
CA VAL A 106 0.83 -3.46 14.41
C VAL A 106 0.47 -3.70 12.95
N THR A 107 0.00 -4.89 12.61
CA THR A 107 -0.36 -5.24 11.21
C THR A 107 -1.50 -4.37 10.71
N ILE A 108 -2.54 -4.19 11.53
CA ILE A 108 -3.71 -3.36 11.20
C ILE A 108 -3.32 -1.89 11.08
N ASP A 109 -2.54 -1.37 12.04
CA ASP A 109 -2.14 0.05 12.04
C ASP A 109 -1.32 0.41 10.81
N ILE A 110 -0.42 -0.46 10.36
CA ILE A 110 0.39 -0.22 9.16
C ILE A 110 -0.43 -0.43 7.88
N ASN A 111 -1.00 -1.61 7.70
CA ASN A 111 -1.60 -2.00 6.41
C ASN A 111 -2.88 -1.19 6.14
N TYR A 112 -3.78 -1.09 7.12
CA TYR A 112 -5.05 -0.39 6.93
C TYR A 112 -4.97 1.08 7.33
N CYS A 113 -4.66 1.38 8.59
CA CYS A 113 -4.72 2.76 9.09
C CYS A 113 -3.70 3.66 8.39
N GLY A 114 -2.49 3.17 8.17
CA GLY A 114 -1.44 3.86 7.41
C GLY A 114 -1.88 4.15 5.97
N THR A 115 -2.36 3.14 5.24
CA THR A 115 -2.86 3.33 3.86
C THR A 115 -4.00 4.34 3.80
N LYS A 116 -4.96 4.28 4.75
CA LYS A 116 -6.07 5.24 4.84
C LYS A 116 -5.59 6.67 5.08
N LYS A 117 -4.67 6.87 6.03
CA LYS A 117 -4.06 8.19 6.30
C LYS A 117 -3.31 8.71 5.09
N PHE A 118 -2.47 7.88 4.48
CA PHE A 118 -1.73 8.24 3.28
C PHE A 118 -2.64 8.65 2.12
N CYS A 119 -3.71 7.87 1.87
CA CYS A 119 -4.70 8.19 0.83
C CYS A 119 -5.33 9.57 1.05
N LYS A 120 -5.74 9.90 2.28
CA LYS A 120 -6.31 11.22 2.60
C LYS A 120 -5.37 12.38 2.23
N VAL A 121 -4.06 12.19 2.44
CA VAL A 121 -3.05 13.22 2.14
C VAL A 121 -2.78 13.33 0.64
N ILE A 122 -2.70 12.20 -0.07
CA ILE A 122 -2.24 12.17 -1.47
C ILE A 122 -3.37 12.38 -2.49
N PHE A 123 -4.63 12.08 -2.16
CA PHE A 123 -5.76 12.15 -3.08
C PHE A 123 -6.02 13.54 -3.69
N PRO A 124 -5.82 14.66 -2.95
CA PRO A 124 -5.87 15.99 -3.54
C PRO A 124 -4.87 16.22 -4.69
N LEU A 125 -3.81 15.42 -4.79
CA LEU A 125 -2.77 15.54 -5.83
C LEU A 125 -3.08 14.79 -7.13
N LEU A 126 -4.10 13.90 -7.11
CA LEU A 126 -4.46 13.10 -8.28
C LEU A 126 -4.95 13.99 -9.43
N ARG A 127 -4.40 13.77 -10.63
CA ARG A 127 -4.88 14.41 -11.85
C ARG A 127 -6.10 13.71 -12.43
N SER A 128 -6.74 14.34 -13.42
CA SER A 128 -7.63 13.62 -14.34
C SER A 128 -6.90 12.42 -14.96
N HIS A 129 -7.62 11.32 -15.16
CA HIS A 129 -7.15 10.02 -15.65
C HIS A 129 -6.26 9.23 -14.68
N SER A 130 -6.15 9.66 -13.41
CA SER A 130 -5.33 8.97 -12.43
C SER A 130 -5.79 7.53 -12.19
N ARG A 131 -4.84 6.63 -11.98
CA ARG A 131 -5.09 5.23 -11.64
C ARG A 131 -4.59 4.93 -10.24
N ILE A 132 -5.48 4.44 -9.38
CA ILE A 132 -5.11 3.94 -8.05
C ILE A 132 -5.28 2.43 -8.03
N ILE A 133 -4.22 1.73 -7.65
CA ILE A 133 -4.20 0.29 -7.45
C ILE A 133 -3.95 0.05 -5.97
N CYS A 134 -4.97 -0.43 -5.28
CA CYS A 134 -4.86 -1.01 -3.96
C CYS A 134 -4.81 -2.53 -4.09
N CYS A 135 -4.29 -3.25 -3.11
CA CYS A 135 -4.32 -4.70 -3.18
C CYS A 135 -5.58 -5.26 -2.47
N SER A 136 -6.35 -6.15 -3.16
CA SER A 136 -7.48 -7.02 -2.70
C SER A 136 -8.93 -6.42 -2.60
N GLU A 137 -10.04 -7.27 -2.46
CA GLU A 137 -11.62 -7.39 -2.37
C GLU A 137 -12.70 -6.91 -1.22
N ASN A 138 -13.81 -6.20 -1.61
CA ASN A 138 -15.02 -5.48 -1.00
C ASN A 138 -15.45 -5.23 0.51
N LEU A 139 -16.09 -4.04 0.82
CA LEU A 139 -17.08 -3.60 1.91
C LEU A 139 -17.19 -2.02 2.06
N THR A 140 -17.91 -1.40 3.06
CA THR A 140 -18.01 0.10 3.29
C THR A 140 -17.10 0.67 4.42
N VAL A 141 -16.77 1.99 4.47
CA VAL A 141 -15.67 2.52 5.38
C VAL A 141 -16.02 2.29 6.84
N ALA A 142 -17.25 2.61 7.25
CA ALA A 142 -17.68 2.47 8.63
C ALA A 142 -17.76 1.01 9.05
N GLU A 143 -18.30 0.15 8.18
CA GLU A 143 -18.34 -1.29 8.44
C GLU A 143 -16.95 -1.91 8.50
N VAL A 144 -15.99 -1.34 7.77
CA VAL A 144 -14.58 -1.75 7.78
C VAL A 144 -13.87 -1.27 9.03
N ASP A 145 -14.08 -0.02 9.42
CA ASP A 145 -13.56 0.53 10.66
C ASP A 145 -14.07 -0.30 11.84
N ASP A 146 -15.38 -0.56 11.92
CA ASP A 146 -15.99 -1.42 12.93
C ASP A 146 -15.46 -2.85 12.88
N PHE A 147 -15.29 -3.42 11.68
CA PHE A 147 -14.73 -4.77 11.50
C PHE A 147 -13.28 -4.87 11.99
N ILE A 148 -12.48 -3.83 11.75
CA ILE A 148 -11.07 -3.72 12.20
C ILE A 148 -10.97 -3.52 13.71
N GLU A 149 -11.79 -2.63 14.27
CA GLU A 149 -11.83 -2.38 15.71
C GLU A 149 -12.26 -3.64 16.46
N ASN A 150 -13.30 -4.32 15.98
CA ASN A 150 -13.76 -5.60 16.52
C ASN A 150 -12.69 -6.69 16.41
N SER A 151 -12.01 -6.81 15.26
CA SER A 151 -10.89 -7.75 15.09
C SER A 151 -9.79 -7.54 16.13
N THR A 152 -9.38 -6.27 16.32
CA THR A 152 -8.34 -5.90 17.28
C THR A 152 -8.76 -6.18 18.72
N LYS A 153 -10.02 -5.88 19.06
CA LYS A 153 -10.61 -6.15 20.37
C LYS A 153 -10.63 -7.66 20.67
N TYR A 154 -11.19 -8.47 19.77
CA TYR A 154 -11.30 -9.92 19.99
C TYR A 154 -9.93 -10.62 19.97
N ALA A 155 -8.94 -10.09 19.26
CA ALA A 155 -7.57 -10.56 19.33
C ALA A 155 -6.95 -10.33 20.72
N LYS A 156 -7.18 -9.17 21.35
CA LYS A 156 -6.73 -8.87 22.73
C LYS A 156 -7.42 -9.75 23.77
N GLU A 157 -8.68 -10.08 23.54
CA GLU A 157 -9.48 -10.96 24.41
C GLU A 157 -9.20 -12.46 24.18
N GLY A 158 -8.48 -12.82 23.11
CA GLY A 158 -8.25 -14.21 22.71
C GLY A 158 -9.52 -14.94 22.21
N THR A 159 -10.57 -14.19 21.84
CA THR A 159 -11.90 -14.70 21.47
C THR A 159 -12.17 -14.67 19.97
N GLN A 160 -11.21 -14.26 19.14
CA GLN A 160 -11.40 -14.01 17.70
C GLN A 160 -12.08 -15.16 16.94
N GLN A 161 -11.77 -16.41 17.29
CA GLN A 161 -12.34 -17.61 16.65
C GLN A 161 -13.84 -17.78 16.95
N LYS A 162 -14.30 -17.35 18.14
CA LYS A 162 -15.72 -17.37 18.53
C LYS A 162 -16.55 -16.34 17.77
N HIS A 163 -15.90 -15.31 17.25
CA HIS A 163 -16.50 -14.22 16.49
C HIS A 163 -16.28 -14.37 14.97
N GLY A 164 -15.88 -15.56 14.50
CA GLY A 164 -15.77 -15.87 13.08
C GLY A 164 -14.49 -15.40 12.39
N TYR A 165 -13.52 -14.85 13.13
CA TYR A 165 -12.22 -14.47 12.58
C TYR A 165 -11.29 -15.70 12.51
N PRO A 166 -10.53 -15.86 11.42
CA PRO A 166 -9.63 -17.01 11.26
C PRO A 166 -8.57 -17.03 12.38
N LYS A 167 -8.18 -18.23 12.82
CA LYS A 167 -7.07 -18.42 13.77
C LYS A 167 -5.88 -19.00 13.00
N SER A 168 -5.05 -18.11 12.48
CA SER A 168 -3.77 -18.44 11.86
C SER A 168 -2.76 -17.34 12.16
N SER A 169 -1.47 -17.63 11.98
CA SER A 169 -0.38 -16.65 12.07
C SER A 169 -0.58 -15.45 11.11
N TYR A 170 -1.38 -15.65 10.06
CA TYR A 170 -1.70 -14.65 9.04
C TYR A 170 -3.05 -13.96 9.23
N SER A 171 -3.81 -14.29 10.29
CA SER A 171 -5.18 -13.81 10.47
C SER A 171 -5.30 -12.28 10.41
N SER A 172 -4.46 -11.56 11.16
CA SER A 172 -4.45 -10.10 11.18
C SER A 172 -4.05 -9.49 9.83
N TYR A 173 -3.18 -10.18 9.09
CA TYR A 173 -2.82 -9.79 7.73
C TYR A 173 -4.02 -9.95 6.79
N SER A 174 -4.68 -11.11 6.80
CA SER A 174 -5.89 -11.37 6.02
C SER A 174 -7.01 -10.36 6.33
N VAL A 175 -7.23 -10.05 7.60
CA VAL A 175 -8.20 -9.03 8.04
C VAL A 175 -7.78 -7.63 7.54
N SER A 176 -6.52 -7.24 7.69
CA SER A 176 -6.04 -5.94 7.21
C SER A 176 -6.18 -5.78 5.70
N LYS A 177 -5.94 -6.86 4.95
CA LYS A 177 -6.13 -6.89 3.51
C LYS A 177 -7.60 -6.80 3.16
N ALA A 178 -8.48 -7.57 3.82
CA ALA A 178 -9.95 -7.43 3.70
C ALA A 178 -10.45 -5.98 3.84
N ALA A 179 -9.88 -5.24 4.79
CA ALA A 179 -10.22 -3.85 5.05
C ALA A 179 -9.68 -2.85 3.99
N GLU A 180 -8.43 -3.00 3.54
CA GLU A 180 -7.84 -2.18 2.45
C GLU A 180 -8.68 -2.24 1.19
N ILE A 181 -9.30 -3.38 0.94
CA ILE A 181 -10.14 -3.52 -0.22
C ILE A 181 -11.37 -2.67 -0.09
N ALA A 182 -12.07 -2.90 0.99
CA ALA A 182 -13.36 -2.34 1.16
C ALA A 182 -13.24 -0.82 0.99
N LEU A 183 -12.20 -0.24 1.61
CA LEU A 183 -11.69 1.11 1.38
C LEU A 183 -11.58 1.47 -0.11
N THR A 184 -10.92 0.65 -0.92
CA THR A 184 -10.78 0.82 -2.38
C THR A 184 -12.12 0.97 -3.11
N PHE A 185 -13.12 0.14 -2.79
CA PHE A 185 -14.45 0.27 -3.42
C PHE A 185 -15.19 1.52 -2.96
N ILE A 186 -15.01 1.95 -1.70
CA ILE A 186 -15.59 3.23 -1.28
C ILE A 186 -14.90 4.40 -1.97
N GLN A 187 -13.57 4.36 -2.07
CA GLN A 187 -12.79 5.37 -2.77
C GLN A 187 -13.19 5.43 -4.24
N HIS A 188 -13.41 4.29 -4.90
CA HIS A 188 -13.97 4.23 -6.25
C HIS A 188 -15.33 4.93 -6.34
N ARG A 189 -16.27 4.61 -5.43
CA ARG A 189 -17.59 5.28 -5.38
C ARG A 189 -17.49 6.79 -5.09
N GLN A 190 -16.49 7.22 -4.34
CA GLN A 190 -16.22 8.63 -4.09
C GLN A 190 -15.63 9.31 -5.33
N ALA A 191 -14.71 8.66 -6.03
CA ALA A 191 -14.13 9.16 -7.28
C ALA A 191 -15.19 9.33 -8.38
N LEU A 192 -16.20 8.46 -8.44
CA LEU A 192 -17.35 8.63 -9.34
C LEU A 192 -18.18 9.91 -9.07
N LYS A 193 -18.05 10.51 -7.89
CA LYS A 193 -18.71 11.78 -7.51
C LYS A 193 -17.78 12.98 -7.62
N ASP A 194 -16.51 12.76 -7.93
CA ASP A 194 -15.51 13.80 -8.08
C ASP A 194 -15.68 14.50 -9.43
N SER A 195 -15.43 15.81 -9.50
CA SER A 195 -15.52 16.60 -10.74
C SER A 195 -14.42 16.25 -11.76
N ARG A 196 -13.39 15.49 -11.35
CA ARG A 196 -12.37 14.91 -12.23
C ARG A 196 -12.92 13.60 -12.79
N ASN A 197 -13.63 13.68 -13.91
CA ASN A 197 -14.58 12.68 -14.42
C ASN A 197 -13.99 11.34 -14.95
N ASP A 198 -12.79 10.94 -14.50
CA ASP A 198 -12.01 9.87 -15.15
C ASP A 198 -10.95 9.21 -14.23
N ILE A 199 -11.01 9.42 -12.92
CA ILE A 199 -10.15 8.71 -11.96
C ILE A 199 -10.60 7.25 -11.84
N VAL A 200 -9.68 6.32 -12.11
CA VAL A 200 -9.93 4.88 -12.01
C VAL A 200 -9.26 4.32 -10.75
N ILE A 201 -10.06 3.80 -9.83
CA ILE A 201 -9.58 3.16 -8.60
C ILE A 201 -9.97 1.68 -8.64
N ASN A 202 -8.97 0.80 -8.54
CA ASN A 202 -9.15 -0.66 -8.59
C ASN A 202 -8.35 -1.36 -7.50
N ALA A 203 -8.80 -2.57 -7.19
CA ALA A 203 -8.20 -3.49 -6.25
C ALA A 203 -7.58 -4.69 -7.00
N VAL A 204 -6.37 -5.11 -6.65
CA VAL A 204 -5.70 -6.29 -7.22
C VAL A 204 -5.23 -7.22 -6.12
N SER A 205 -5.79 -8.43 -6.01
CA SER A 205 -5.26 -9.44 -5.10
C SER A 205 -4.13 -10.22 -5.80
N LEU A 206 -2.93 -10.18 -5.24
CA LEU A 206 -1.81 -11.01 -5.71
C LEU A 206 -1.75 -12.26 -4.82
N LEU A 207 -2.12 -13.40 -5.38
CA LEU A 207 -1.92 -14.70 -4.74
C LEU A 207 -0.42 -14.95 -4.60
N VAL A 208 0.08 -14.97 -3.37
CA VAL A 208 1.43 -15.46 -3.08
C VAL A 208 1.37 -16.99 -3.11
N PHE A 209 1.78 -17.60 -4.23
CA PHE A 209 2.18 -19.00 -4.19
C PHE A 209 3.44 -19.09 -3.32
N SER A 210 3.39 -19.87 -2.23
CA SER A 210 4.63 -20.33 -1.63
C SER A 210 5.35 -21.12 -2.72
N VAL A 211 6.49 -20.63 -3.20
CA VAL A 211 7.43 -21.50 -3.88
C VAL A 211 7.89 -22.48 -2.82
N LEU A 212 7.26 -23.66 -2.81
CA LEU A 212 7.77 -24.83 -2.13
C LEU A 212 9.10 -25.14 -2.83
N ASN A 213 10.21 -24.82 -2.17
CA ASN A 213 11.49 -25.40 -2.49
C ASN A 213 11.47 -26.90 -2.18
#